data_AF-A0A3B4EYU0-F1
#
_entry.id   AF-A0A3B4EYU0-F1
#
_cell.length_a   1.000
_cell.length_b   1.000
_cell.length_c   1.000
_cell.angle_alpha   90.00
_cell.angle_beta   90.00
_cell.angle_gamma   90.00
#
_symmetry.space_group_name_H-M   'P 1'
#
loop_
_entity.id
_entity.type
_entity.pdbx_description
1 polymer ?
#
loop_
_entity_poly.entity_id
_entity_poly.type
_entity_poly.pdbx_seq_one_letter_code
_entity_poly.pdbx_strand_id
1 'polypeptide(L)'
;MTKTSMRWLLTIAGVFLYVGDIWTDIVLAVKYFQEEQYVWTGFTVMFILIGLLVTQIFSYAWYWDDLNDPLLNPEGKREISDMSKPGLVVLHAFGFGIFTRYYHLLKEGFQVVWTKSNGDGVDKLREVHKKLFCVATDLSMLKLFETFLESAPQLLLQLYILLGHNEVSVMQCLSVAFSFCNIAWSLVDYRRCLRRSLPYIREMPSGLPTAIYLLYKICTITSLILSYSLLLILSIYTTVALTVLWLLATIWTHLLETKFCSSRSLEFLYRAVAGVILTFTFFNVKGQDTKVAMTTYYIFCTVINIMSPSLMALLKPELQTSTLLLTISGLICGCSVLGLVCLILYYVHLHPRRVQREEDEVDDPGKETKSLARIKNFLKP
;
A
#
# COMPACT_ATOMS: atom_id res chain seq x y z
N MET A 1 -3.97 29.69 0.31
CA MET A 1 -3.60 28.46 1.06
C MET A 1 -2.18 28.08 0.69
N THR A 2 -1.25 28.02 1.65
CA THR A 2 0.15 27.61 1.37
C THR A 2 0.21 26.11 1.05
N LYS A 3 1.19 25.66 0.23
CA LYS A 3 1.37 24.23 -0.12
C LYS A 3 1.45 23.33 1.12
N THR A 4 1.93 23.83 2.26
CA THR A 4 2.02 23.09 3.53
C THR A 4 0.66 22.92 4.21
N SER A 5 -0.21 23.93 4.20
CA SER A 5 -1.58 23.85 4.74
C SER A 5 -2.45 22.83 3.98
N MET A 6 -2.35 22.76 2.65
CA MET A 6 -3.04 21.75 1.85
C MET A 6 -2.61 20.32 2.19
N ARG A 7 -1.34 20.13 2.54
CA ARG A 7 -0.80 18.81 2.88
C ARG A 7 -1.30 18.33 4.23
N TRP A 8 -1.36 19.21 5.21
CA TRP A 8 -1.91 18.88 6.52
C TRP A 8 -3.39 18.46 6.43
N LEU A 9 -4.17 19.16 5.59
CA LEU A 9 -5.55 18.77 5.29
C LEU A 9 -5.65 17.40 4.60
N LEU A 10 -4.74 17.09 3.68
CA LEU A 10 -4.68 15.76 3.05
C LEU A 10 -4.34 14.65 4.06
N THR A 11 -3.46 14.91 5.04
CA THR A 11 -3.18 13.96 6.12
C THR A 11 -4.43 13.70 6.97
N ILE A 12 -5.21 14.73 7.28
CA ILE A 12 -6.48 14.58 8.00
C ILE A 12 -7.47 13.76 7.19
N ALA A 13 -7.62 14.06 5.90
CA ALA A 13 -8.47 13.26 5.02
C ALA A 13 -8.01 11.78 4.99
N GLY A 14 -6.71 11.51 5.01
CA GLY A 14 -6.14 10.17 5.12
C GLY A 14 -6.57 9.44 6.40
N VAL A 15 -6.59 10.13 7.55
CA VAL A 15 -7.10 9.55 8.82
C VAL A 15 -8.59 9.22 8.72
N PHE A 16 -9.40 10.11 8.15
CA PHE A 16 -10.82 9.82 7.96
C PHE A 16 -11.07 8.63 7.04
N LEU A 17 -10.32 8.52 5.94
CA LEU A 17 -10.39 7.36 5.05
C LEU A 17 -9.95 6.08 5.78
N TYR A 18 -8.93 6.15 6.63
CA TYR A 18 -8.48 5.03 7.45
C TYR A 18 -9.57 4.53 8.40
N VAL A 19 -10.20 5.44 9.14
CA VAL A 19 -11.31 5.13 10.06
C VAL A 19 -12.53 4.61 9.29
N GLY A 20 -12.81 5.20 8.13
CA GLY A 20 -13.87 4.75 7.24
C GLY A 20 -13.69 3.31 6.78
N ASP A 21 -12.46 2.92 6.42
CA ASP A 21 -12.11 1.54 6.01
C ASP A 21 -12.44 0.54 7.12
N ILE A 22 -11.91 0.77 8.33
CA ILE A 22 -12.18 -0.05 9.53
C ILE A 22 -13.69 -0.17 9.78
N TRP A 23 -14.41 0.94 9.68
CA TRP A 23 -15.86 0.94 9.85
C TRP A 23 -16.56 0.08 8.79
N THR A 24 -16.18 0.24 7.52
CA THR A 24 -16.79 -0.55 6.42
C THR A 24 -16.48 -2.03 6.54
N ASP A 25 -15.28 -2.41 6.98
CA ASP A 25 -14.87 -3.81 7.14
C ASP A 25 -15.62 -4.48 8.30
N ILE A 26 -15.80 -3.78 9.42
CA ILE A 26 -16.62 -4.27 10.55
C ILE A 26 -18.09 -4.40 10.14
N VAL A 27 -18.66 -3.40 9.46
CA VAL A 27 -20.05 -3.44 8.99
C VAL A 27 -20.26 -4.61 8.04
N LEU A 28 -19.30 -4.87 7.14
CA LEU A 28 -19.37 -6.01 6.23
C LEU A 28 -19.34 -7.34 6.97
N ALA A 29 -18.44 -7.50 7.95
CA ALA A 29 -18.35 -8.72 8.76
C ALA A 29 -19.66 -8.97 9.54
N VAL A 30 -20.24 -7.92 10.15
CA VAL A 30 -21.52 -8.01 10.85
C VAL A 30 -22.65 -8.36 9.89
N LYS A 31 -22.66 -7.79 8.69
CA LYS A 31 -23.67 -8.09 7.67
C LYS A 31 -23.64 -9.58 7.29
N TYR A 32 -22.46 -10.14 6.99
CA TYR A 32 -22.35 -11.57 6.67
C TYR A 32 -22.76 -12.46 7.84
N PHE A 33 -22.49 -12.04 9.08
CA PHE A 33 -22.91 -12.78 10.26
C PHE A 33 -24.44 -12.78 10.43
N GLN A 34 -25.09 -11.63 10.22
CA GLN A 34 -26.54 -11.48 10.28
C GLN A 34 -27.25 -12.26 9.16
N GLU A 35 -26.61 -12.38 7.98
CA GLU A 35 -27.11 -13.19 6.85
C GLU A 35 -26.79 -14.69 7.00
N GLU A 36 -26.34 -15.15 8.18
CA GLU A 36 -25.97 -16.54 8.51
C GLU A 36 -24.85 -17.13 7.62
N GLN A 37 -24.09 -16.27 6.94
CA GLN A 37 -22.97 -16.64 6.09
C GLN A 37 -21.67 -16.74 6.92
N TYR A 38 -21.61 -17.73 7.80
CA TYR A 38 -20.50 -17.87 8.77
C TYR A 38 -19.13 -18.08 8.12
N VAL A 39 -19.07 -18.75 6.96
CA VAL A 39 -17.81 -18.97 6.23
C VAL A 39 -17.24 -17.64 5.71
N TRP A 40 -18.07 -16.80 5.09
CA TRP A 40 -17.65 -15.48 4.57
C TRP A 40 -17.32 -14.52 5.70
N THR A 41 -18.09 -14.58 6.81
CA THR A 41 -17.75 -13.86 8.04
C THR A 41 -16.36 -14.26 8.54
N GLY A 42 -16.07 -15.56 8.61
CA GLY A 42 -14.78 -16.09 9.06
C GLY A 42 -13.61 -15.58 8.20
N PHE A 43 -13.73 -15.61 6.87
CA PHE A 43 -12.70 -15.09 5.98
C PHE A 43 -12.51 -13.58 6.12
N THR A 44 -13.59 -12.80 6.16
CA THR A 44 -13.53 -11.34 6.35
C THR A 44 -12.84 -10.98 7.67
N VAL A 45 -13.24 -11.61 8.78
CA VAL A 45 -12.60 -11.40 10.09
C VAL A 45 -11.13 -11.84 10.08
N MET A 46 -10.79 -12.94 9.41
CA MET A 46 -9.42 -13.38 9.26
C MET A 46 -8.56 -12.32 8.54
N PHE A 47 -9.04 -11.74 7.44
CA PHE A 47 -8.34 -10.69 6.71
C PHE A 47 -8.14 -9.44 7.58
N ILE A 48 -9.17 -9.00 8.29
CA ILE A 48 -9.09 -7.87 9.26
C ILE A 48 -8.02 -8.14 10.32
N LEU A 49 -8.04 -9.33 10.93
CA LEU A 49 -7.09 -9.67 11.99
C LEU A 49 -5.65 -9.77 11.48
N ILE A 50 -5.43 -10.31 10.28
CA ILE A 50 -4.10 -10.39 9.67
C ILE A 50 -3.56 -8.99 9.36
N GLY A 51 -4.37 -8.14 8.71
CA GLY A 51 -4.02 -6.75 8.40
C GLY A 51 -3.66 -5.97 9.66
N LEU A 52 -4.53 -6.04 10.69
CA LEU A 52 -4.30 -5.41 11.98
C LEU A 52 -3.04 -5.94 12.68
N LEU A 53 -2.87 -7.27 12.77
CA LEU A 53 -1.72 -7.86 13.47
C LEU A 53 -0.41 -7.43 12.85
N VAL A 54 -0.28 -7.56 11.53
CA VAL A 54 0.97 -7.26 10.82
C VAL A 54 1.29 -5.77 10.90
N THR A 55 0.30 -4.90 10.68
CA THR A 55 0.51 -3.45 10.77
C THR A 55 0.91 -3.02 12.18
N GLN A 56 0.32 -3.60 13.23
CA GLN A 56 0.71 -3.29 14.61
C GLN A 56 2.11 -3.79 14.95
N ILE A 57 2.53 -4.97 14.46
CA ILE A 57 3.90 -5.48 14.64
C ILE A 57 4.93 -4.52 14.03
N PHE A 58 4.73 -4.10 12.77
CA PHE A 58 5.62 -3.14 12.11
C PHE A 58 5.57 -1.77 12.79
N SER A 59 4.37 -1.32 13.14
CA SER A 59 4.16 -0.04 13.81
C SER A 59 4.89 0.01 15.16
N TYR A 60 4.81 -1.05 15.95
CA TYR A 60 5.54 -1.15 17.22
C TYR A 60 7.05 -1.19 17.01
N ALA A 61 7.53 -2.04 16.09
CA ALA A 61 8.96 -2.17 15.82
C ALA A 61 9.58 -0.85 15.33
N TRP A 62 8.92 -0.15 14.42
CA TRP A 62 9.40 1.14 13.94
C TRP A 62 9.31 2.21 15.02
N TYR A 63 8.31 2.17 15.91
CA TYR A 63 8.19 3.14 17.00
C TYR A 63 9.36 2.96 17.98
N TRP A 64 9.75 1.71 18.22
CA TRP A 64 10.93 1.38 19.00
C TRP A 64 12.22 1.84 18.32
N ASP A 65 12.36 1.65 17.01
CA ASP A 65 13.53 2.15 16.27
C ASP A 65 13.64 3.68 16.35
N ASP A 66 12.51 4.39 16.21
CA ASP A 66 12.44 5.85 16.26
C ASP A 66 12.75 6.39 17.68
N LEU A 67 12.32 5.71 18.75
CA LEU A 67 12.66 6.05 20.14
C LEU A 67 14.16 5.95 20.42
N ASN A 68 14.83 4.97 19.81
CA ASN A 68 16.25 4.70 19.98
C ASN A 68 17.12 5.42 18.94
N ASP A 69 16.54 6.33 18.16
CA ASP A 69 17.25 7.14 17.19
C ASP A 69 17.61 8.51 17.83
N PRO A 70 18.91 8.79 18.08
CA PRO A 70 19.36 10.05 18.69
C PRO A 70 18.96 11.30 17.91
N LEU A 71 18.61 11.17 16.62
CA LEU A 71 18.24 12.29 15.77
C LEU A 71 16.75 12.57 15.76
N LEU A 72 15.93 11.53 15.91
CA LEU A 72 14.47 11.67 16.08
C LEU A 72 14.11 11.99 17.53
N ASN A 73 14.95 11.58 18.47
CA ASN A 73 14.80 11.79 19.91
C ASN A 73 16.09 12.37 20.56
N PRO A 74 16.45 13.62 20.23
CA PRO A 74 17.68 14.26 20.72
C PRO A 74 17.70 14.48 22.23
N GLU A 75 16.53 14.54 22.87
CA GLU A 75 16.40 14.72 24.32
C GLU A 75 16.50 13.39 25.09
N GLY A 76 16.60 12.25 24.39
CA GLY A 76 16.71 10.92 25.01
C GLY A 76 15.49 10.54 25.86
N LYS A 77 14.36 11.22 25.66
CA LYS A 77 13.12 10.95 26.40
C LYS A 77 12.63 9.57 26.03
N ARG A 78 12.58 8.66 26.99
CA ARG A 78 12.05 7.29 26.79
C ARG A 78 10.53 7.25 26.55
N GLU A 79 9.88 8.42 26.57
CA GLU A 79 8.43 8.59 26.53
C GLU A 79 8.09 9.66 25.49
N ILE A 80 7.61 9.23 24.32
CA ILE A 80 7.00 10.14 23.34
C ILE A 80 5.49 10.06 23.56
N SER A 81 5.02 10.55 24.72
CA SER A 81 3.61 10.82 25.12
C SER A 81 3.36 10.61 26.63
N ASP A 82 4.34 10.82 27.51
CA ASP A 82 4.23 10.53 28.96
C ASP A 82 3.79 9.09 29.28
N MET A 83 3.97 8.14 28.35
CA MET A 83 3.45 6.78 28.45
C MET A 83 4.59 5.77 28.59
N SER A 84 4.50 4.97 29.66
CA SER A 84 5.50 3.94 29.96
C SER A 84 5.57 2.85 28.87
N LYS A 85 6.73 2.21 28.71
CA LYS A 85 6.96 1.08 27.78
C LYS A 85 5.85 0.01 27.76
N PRO A 86 5.32 -0.48 28.91
CA PRO A 86 4.21 -1.44 28.89
C PRO A 86 2.90 -0.82 28.36
N GLY A 87 2.64 0.46 28.62
CA GLY A 87 1.46 1.16 28.06
C GLY A 87 1.46 1.20 26.54
N LEU A 88 2.63 1.38 25.92
CA LEU A 88 2.78 1.32 24.46
C LEU A 88 2.49 -0.08 23.90
N VAL A 89 3.01 -1.14 24.55
CA VAL A 89 2.74 -2.52 24.12
C VAL A 89 1.25 -2.82 24.19
N VAL A 90 0.59 -2.43 25.28
CA VAL A 90 -0.85 -2.58 25.47
C VAL A 90 -1.62 -1.83 24.38
N LEU A 91 -1.22 -0.60 24.07
CA LEU A 91 -1.85 0.22 23.04
C LEU A 91 -1.74 -0.41 21.63
N HIS A 92 -0.58 -0.97 21.26
CA HIS A 92 -0.44 -1.73 20.01
C HIS A 92 -1.23 -3.04 20.02
N ALA A 93 -1.30 -3.74 21.16
CA ALA A 93 -2.09 -4.96 21.30
C ALA A 93 -3.60 -4.71 21.11
N PHE A 94 -4.10 -3.54 21.51
CA PHE A 94 -5.48 -3.12 21.27
C PHE A 94 -5.72 -2.46 19.89
N GLY A 95 -4.69 -2.37 19.03
CA GLY A 95 -4.82 -1.75 17.70
C GLY A 95 -4.73 -0.22 17.67
N PHE A 96 -4.54 0.44 18.82
CA PHE A 96 -4.48 1.90 18.90
C PHE A 96 -3.11 2.50 18.50
N GLY A 97 -2.11 1.66 18.24
CA GLY A 97 -0.75 2.08 17.86
C GLY A 97 -0.61 2.89 16.58
N ILE A 98 -1.53 2.74 15.63
CA ILE A 98 -1.51 3.52 14.39
C ILE A 98 -2.08 4.93 14.64
N PHE A 99 -3.11 5.03 15.49
CA PHE A 99 -3.72 6.32 15.84
C PHE A 99 -2.76 7.23 16.61
N THR A 100 -1.91 6.68 17.48
CA THR A 100 -0.87 7.48 18.16
C THR A 100 0.13 8.06 17.16
N ARG A 101 0.56 7.28 16.16
CA ARG A 101 1.44 7.77 15.08
C ARG A 101 0.77 8.88 14.25
N TYR A 102 -0.50 8.72 13.90
CA TYR A 102 -1.26 9.78 13.23
C TYR A 102 -1.39 11.03 14.09
N TYR A 103 -1.65 10.88 15.39
CA TYR A 103 -1.71 11.99 16.33
C TYR A 103 -0.38 12.75 16.38
N HIS A 104 0.76 12.05 16.48
CA HIS A 104 2.08 12.69 16.46
C HIS A 104 2.35 13.42 15.13
N LEU A 105 2.04 12.79 13.98
CA LEU A 105 2.19 13.42 12.67
C LEU A 105 1.34 14.69 12.54
N LEU A 106 0.09 14.65 13.00
CA LEU A 106 -0.83 15.79 12.94
C LEU A 106 -0.40 16.91 13.89
N LYS A 107 0.07 16.58 15.10
CA LYS A 107 0.55 17.54 16.10
C LYS A 107 1.81 18.25 15.63
N GLU A 108 2.83 17.51 15.21
CA GLU A 108 4.08 18.09 14.67
C GLU A 108 3.79 18.87 13.37
N GLY A 109 2.94 18.34 12.48
CA GLY A 109 2.51 19.02 11.26
C GLY A 109 1.76 20.33 11.54
N PHE A 110 0.91 20.37 12.56
CA PHE A 110 0.20 21.58 12.97
C PHE A 110 1.15 22.65 13.50
N GLN A 111 2.12 22.26 14.33
CA GLN A 111 3.16 23.17 14.83
C GLN A 111 3.93 23.81 13.66
N VAL A 112 4.32 23.02 12.66
CA VAL A 112 5.03 23.56 11.47
C VAL A 112 4.17 24.51 10.63
N VAL A 113 2.87 24.22 10.49
CA VAL A 113 1.96 25.02 9.65
C VAL A 113 1.51 26.30 10.34
N TRP A 114 1.21 26.23 11.64
CA TRP A 114 0.50 27.28 12.36
C TRP A 114 1.35 28.00 13.40
N THR A 115 2.34 27.30 13.97
CA THR A 115 3.31 27.90 14.89
C THR A 115 4.54 28.31 14.08
N LYS A 116 4.50 29.50 13.46
CA LYS A 116 5.73 30.08 12.90
C LYS A 116 6.75 30.19 14.02
N SER A 117 7.79 29.36 13.98
CA SER A 117 8.93 29.47 14.87
C SER A 117 9.61 30.80 14.54
N ASN A 118 9.29 31.83 15.32
CA ASN A 118 9.92 33.14 15.24
C ASN A 118 11.40 32.97 15.59
N GLY A 119 12.25 32.82 14.58
CA GLY A 119 13.71 32.87 14.72
C GLY A 119 14.49 31.57 14.50
N ASP A 120 13.86 30.44 14.15
CA ASP A 120 14.61 29.22 13.84
C ASP A 120 15.24 29.30 12.44
N GLY A 121 16.54 28.98 12.35
CA GLY A 121 17.30 28.96 11.11
C GLY A 121 16.72 28.01 10.06
N VAL A 122 16.96 28.33 8.78
CA VAL A 122 16.47 27.59 7.59
C VAL A 122 16.76 26.08 7.68
N ASP A 123 17.88 25.71 8.28
CA ASP A 123 18.32 24.31 8.41
C ASP A 123 17.46 23.50 9.40
N LYS A 124 17.06 24.10 10.52
CA LYS A 124 16.19 23.45 11.51
C LYS A 124 14.79 23.20 10.94
N LEU A 125 14.27 24.13 10.15
CA LEU A 125 13.00 23.96 9.45
C LEU A 125 13.08 22.83 8.41
N ARG A 126 14.20 22.70 7.71
CA ARG A 126 14.44 21.62 6.73
C ARG A 126 14.47 20.25 7.41
N GLU A 127 15.16 20.13 8.54
CA GLU A 127 15.23 18.88 9.30
C GLU A 127 13.86 18.45 9.86
N VAL A 128 13.06 19.39 10.39
CA VAL A 128 11.68 19.09 10.83
C VAL A 128 10.79 18.62 9.66
N HIS A 129 10.91 19.24 8.49
CA HIS A 129 10.16 18.77 7.31
C HIS A 129 10.58 17.38 6.85
N LYS A 130 11.89 17.09 6.89
CA LYS A 130 12.45 15.77 6.54
C LYS A 130 11.93 14.69 7.49
N LYS A 131 11.93 14.96 8.80
CA LYS A 131 11.32 14.09 9.83
C LYS A 131 9.85 13.81 9.52
N LEU A 132 9.06 14.86 9.23
CA LEU A 132 7.63 14.72 8.93
C LEU A 132 7.39 13.83 7.70
N PHE A 133 8.24 13.92 6.67
CA PHE A 133 8.12 13.07 5.47
C PHE A 133 8.51 11.62 5.73
N CYS A 134 9.48 11.37 6.61
CA CYS A 134 9.83 10.02 7.04
C CYS A 134 8.65 9.36 7.78
N VAL A 135 8.07 10.04 8.77
CA VAL A 135 6.90 9.54 9.52
C VAL A 135 5.69 9.33 8.60
N ALA A 136 5.44 10.25 7.67
CA ALA A 136 4.38 10.08 6.67
C ALA A 136 4.63 8.90 5.73
N THR A 137 5.90 8.64 5.36
CA THR A 137 6.28 7.46 4.56
C THR A 137 5.99 6.17 5.32
N ASP A 138 6.39 6.11 6.59
CA ASP A 138 6.12 4.97 7.45
C ASP A 138 4.60 4.72 7.59
N LEU A 139 3.79 5.76 7.86
CA LEU A 139 2.33 5.63 7.91
C LEU A 139 1.72 5.15 6.57
N SER A 140 2.18 5.70 5.45
CA SER A 140 1.70 5.27 4.12
C SER A 140 2.10 3.82 3.80
N MET A 141 3.25 3.35 4.30
CA MET A 141 3.69 1.96 4.15
C MET A 141 2.87 1.01 5.02
N LEU A 142 2.53 1.40 6.26
CA LEU A 142 1.61 0.63 7.09
C LEU A 142 0.23 0.50 6.44
N LYS A 143 -0.31 1.61 5.90
CA LYS A 143 -1.59 1.55 5.17
C LYS A 143 -1.48 0.65 3.94
N LEU A 144 -0.35 0.68 3.22
CA LEU A 144 -0.11 -0.22 2.11
C LEU A 144 -0.14 -1.70 2.52
N PHE A 145 0.49 -2.05 3.65
CA PHE A 145 0.46 -3.41 4.18
C PHE A 145 -0.96 -3.84 4.52
N GLU A 146 -1.71 -3.02 5.24
CA GLU A 146 -3.12 -3.25 5.54
C GLU A 146 -3.93 -3.50 4.27
N THR A 147 -3.84 -2.58 3.30
CA THR A 147 -4.57 -2.66 2.03
C THR A 147 -4.40 -4.01 1.32
N PHE A 148 -3.17 -4.55 1.28
CA PHE A 148 -2.91 -5.78 0.53
C PHE A 148 -3.03 -7.07 1.34
N LEU A 149 -2.98 -6.99 2.67
CA LEU A 149 -3.23 -8.13 3.56
C LEU A 149 -4.72 -8.30 3.89
N GLU A 150 -5.47 -7.20 3.87
CA GLU A 150 -6.88 -7.13 4.26
C GLU A 150 -7.77 -6.76 3.07
N SER A 151 -7.70 -5.50 2.61
CA SER A 151 -8.68 -4.95 1.66
C SER A 151 -8.67 -5.64 0.29
N ALA A 152 -7.50 -6.01 -0.26
CA ALA A 152 -7.40 -6.64 -1.58
C ALA A 152 -7.90 -8.10 -1.62
N PRO A 153 -7.50 -9.00 -0.68
CA PRO A 153 -8.11 -10.31 -0.54
C PRO A 153 -9.62 -10.24 -0.23
N GLN A 154 -10.05 -9.29 0.59
CA GLN A 154 -11.45 -9.09 0.90
C GLN A 154 -12.24 -8.62 -0.33
N LEU A 155 -11.70 -7.71 -1.15
CA LEU A 155 -12.31 -7.32 -2.42
C LEU A 155 -12.40 -8.49 -3.40
N LEU A 156 -11.38 -9.35 -3.46
CA LEU A 156 -11.40 -10.59 -4.26
C LEU A 156 -12.53 -11.52 -3.79
N LEU A 157 -12.70 -11.68 -2.47
CA LEU A 157 -13.78 -12.47 -1.88
C LEU A 157 -15.17 -11.85 -2.18
N GLN A 158 -15.31 -10.53 -2.01
CA GLN A 158 -16.56 -9.81 -2.32
C GLN A 158 -16.95 -9.97 -3.79
N LEU A 159 -15.98 -9.88 -4.71
CA LEU A 159 -16.21 -10.12 -6.13
C LEU A 159 -16.60 -11.57 -6.41
N TYR A 160 -15.95 -12.55 -5.76
CA TYR A 160 -16.34 -13.95 -5.88
C TYR A 160 -17.80 -14.18 -5.46
N ILE A 161 -18.23 -13.60 -4.33
CA ILE A 161 -19.62 -13.69 -3.85
C ILE A 161 -20.57 -12.97 -4.81
N LEU A 162 -20.23 -11.74 -5.23
CA LEU A 162 -21.06 -10.92 -6.10
C LEU A 162 -21.32 -11.60 -7.45
N LEU A 163 -20.29 -12.23 -8.03
CA LEU A 163 -20.38 -12.91 -9.30
C LEU A 163 -21.10 -14.27 -9.22
N GLY A 164 -21.18 -14.86 -8.03
CA GLY A 164 -21.99 -16.05 -7.77
C GLY A 164 -23.50 -15.74 -7.65
N HIS A 165 -23.87 -14.48 -7.45
CA HIS A 165 -25.27 -14.04 -7.35
C HIS A 165 -25.74 -13.44 -8.69
N ASN A 166 -26.98 -13.74 -9.09
CA ASN A 166 -27.54 -13.28 -10.37
C ASN A 166 -27.95 -11.79 -10.39
N GLU A 167 -28.14 -11.16 -9.23
CA GLU A 167 -28.62 -9.79 -9.10
C GLU A 167 -27.52 -8.89 -8.50
N VAL A 168 -27.00 -7.96 -9.32
CA VAL A 168 -26.00 -6.98 -8.89
C VAL A 168 -26.66 -5.63 -8.71
N SER A 169 -26.69 -5.13 -7.47
CA SER A 169 -27.19 -3.77 -7.20
C SER A 169 -26.17 -2.70 -7.60
N VAL A 170 -26.66 -1.52 -8.00
CA VAL A 170 -25.81 -0.36 -8.32
C VAL A 170 -24.93 0.03 -7.13
N MET A 171 -25.45 -0.07 -5.90
CA MET A 171 -24.71 0.23 -4.68
C MET A 171 -23.53 -0.73 -4.46
N GLN A 172 -23.69 -2.03 -4.77
CA GLN A 172 -22.57 -2.98 -4.71
C GLN A 172 -21.50 -2.67 -5.75
N CYS A 173 -21.89 -2.31 -6.97
CA CYS A 173 -20.96 -1.91 -8.02
C CYS A 173 -20.15 -0.65 -7.61
N LEU A 174 -20.84 0.36 -7.06
CA LEU A 174 -20.18 1.56 -6.53
C LEU A 174 -19.24 1.24 -5.36
N SER A 175 -19.63 0.33 -4.47
CA SER A 175 -18.79 -0.13 -3.36
C SER A 175 -17.50 -0.78 -3.86
N VAL A 176 -17.61 -1.73 -4.81
CA VAL A 176 -16.46 -2.42 -5.43
C VAL A 176 -15.55 -1.41 -6.16
N ALA A 177 -16.13 -0.47 -6.90
CA ALA A 177 -15.37 0.57 -7.60
C ALA A 177 -14.62 1.47 -6.61
N PHE A 178 -15.23 1.83 -5.49
CA PHE A 178 -14.59 2.58 -4.42
C PHE A 178 -13.43 1.79 -3.79
N SER A 179 -13.60 0.50 -3.53
CA SER A 179 -12.53 -0.37 -3.01
C SER A 179 -11.33 -0.42 -3.95
N PHE A 180 -11.53 -0.56 -5.27
CA PHE A 180 -10.44 -0.48 -6.25
C PHE A 180 -9.72 0.87 -6.22
N CYS A 181 -10.48 1.97 -6.14
CA CYS A 181 -9.91 3.31 -6.02
C CYS A 181 -9.07 3.45 -4.74
N ASN A 182 -9.56 2.94 -3.60
CA ASN A 182 -8.87 3.00 -2.32
C ASN A 182 -7.54 2.22 -2.36
N ILE A 183 -7.57 0.99 -2.88
CA ILE A 183 -6.36 0.16 -3.03
C ILE A 183 -5.31 0.85 -3.91
N ALA A 184 -5.73 1.39 -5.06
CA ALA A 184 -4.80 2.08 -5.94
C ALA A 184 -4.27 3.38 -5.31
N TRP A 185 -5.13 4.12 -4.58
CA TRP A 185 -4.73 5.35 -3.92
C TRP A 185 -3.70 5.11 -2.82
N SER A 186 -3.83 4.07 -1.99
CA SER A 186 -2.84 3.77 -0.95
C SER A 186 -1.45 3.50 -1.54
N LEU A 187 -1.40 2.83 -2.70
CA LEU A 187 -0.15 2.60 -3.44
C LEU A 187 0.43 3.88 -4.04
N VAL A 188 -0.41 4.78 -4.56
CA VAL A 188 0.04 6.10 -5.04
C VAL A 188 0.54 6.96 -3.88
N ASP A 189 -0.18 6.99 -2.76
CA ASP A 189 0.19 7.74 -1.58
C ASP A 189 1.55 7.29 -1.05
N TYR A 190 1.72 5.97 -0.85
CA TYR A 190 3.01 5.38 -0.50
C TYR A 190 4.12 5.81 -1.47
N ARG A 191 3.89 5.69 -2.78
CA ARG A 191 4.91 6.03 -3.78
C ARG A 191 5.30 7.51 -3.72
N ARG A 192 4.36 8.40 -3.41
CA ARG A 192 4.61 9.84 -3.27
C ARG A 192 5.33 10.16 -1.98
N CYS A 193 4.94 9.55 -0.86
CA CYS A 193 5.59 9.73 0.43
C CYS A 193 7.03 9.22 0.38
N LEU A 194 7.26 8.01 -0.15
CA LEU A 194 8.59 7.44 -0.34
C LEU A 194 9.51 8.35 -1.16
N ARG A 195 9.04 8.85 -2.32
CA ARG A 195 9.88 9.74 -3.14
C ARG A 195 10.21 11.06 -2.46
N ARG A 196 9.36 11.53 -1.56
CA ARG A 196 9.55 12.79 -0.82
C ARG A 196 10.51 12.66 0.35
N SER A 197 10.57 11.48 0.98
CA SER A 197 11.53 11.23 2.06
C SER A 197 12.96 11.03 1.54
N LEU A 198 13.13 10.80 0.24
CA LEU A 198 14.44 10.55 -0.38
C LEU A 198 15.10 11.83 -0.90
N PRO A 199 16.30 12.21 -0.40
CA PRO A 199 16.93 13.48 -0.75
C PRO A 199 17.44 13.56 -2.20
N TYR A 200 17.77 12.43 -2.83
CA TYR A 200 18.37 12.37 -4.17
C TYR A 200 17.38 12.05 -5.30
N ILE A 201 16.09 11.90 -4.97
CA ILE A 201 15.06 11.53 -5.95
C ILE A 201 14.04 12.66 -6.06
N ARG A 202 13.74 13.06 -7.30
CA ARG A 202 12.75 14.10 -7.55
C ARG A 202 11.37 13.65 -7.07
N GLU A 203 10.71 14.53 -6.32
CA GLU A 203 9.32 14.34 -5.93
C GLU A 203 8.42 14.11 -7.15
N MET A 204 7.36 13.33 -6.95
CA MET A 204 6.34 13.15 -7.98
C MET A 204 5.43 14.40 -8.04
N PRO A 205 5.35 15.10 -9.19
CA PRO A 205 4.54 16.30 -9.31
C PRO A 205 3.05 16.01 -9.04
N SER A 206 2.38 16.89 -8.31
CA SER A 206 0.92 16.89 -8.25
C SER A 206 0.31 17.26 -9.60
N GLY A 207 -0.76 16.58 -10.00
CA GLY A 207 -1.46 16.81 -11.26
C GLY A 207 -1.40 15.59 -12.18
N LEU A 208 -1.20 15.85 -13.48
CA LEU A 208 -1.27 14.85 -14.55
C LEU A 208 -0.38 13.60 -14.34
N PRO A 209 0.89 13.70 -13.88
CA PRO A 209 1.71 12.51 -13.57
C PRO A 209 1.10 11.63 -12.48
N THR A 210 0.50 12.24 -11.45
CA THR A 210 -0.16 11.50 -10.37
C THR A 210 -1.43 10.83 -10.87
N ALA A 211 -2.24 11.53 -11.67
CA ALA A 211 -3.47 10.98 -12.25
C ALA A 211 -3.21 9.79 -13.17
N ILE A 212 -2.20 9.87 -14.05
CA ILE A 212 -1.88 8.79 -14.99
C ILE A 212 -1.29 7.58 -14.27
N TYR A 213 -0.47 7.80 -13.24
CA TYR A 213 0.03 6.70 -12.41
C TYR A 213 -1.11 6.03 -11.62
N LEU A 214 -2.06 6.81 -11.12
CA LEU A 214 -3.26 6.29 -10.46
C LEU A 214 -4.10 5.45 -11.43
N LEU A 215 -4.36 5.96 -12.64
CA LEU A 215 -5.10 5.24 -13.67
C LEU A 215 -4.42 3.92 -14.05
N TYR A 216 -3.09 3.96 -14.25
CA TYR A 216 -2.28 2.75 -14.45
C TYR A 216 -2.50 1.72 -13.34
N LYS A 217 -2.45 2.13 -12.06
CA LYS A 217 -2.61 1.23 -10.93
C LYS A 217 -4.04 0.72 -10.77
N ILE A 218 -5.06 1.58 -10.90
CA ILE A 218 -6.46 1.16 -10.88
C ILE A 218 -6.69 0.10 -11.97
N CYS A 219 -6.35 0.39 -13.23
CA CYS A 219 -6.62 -0.51 -14.33
C CYS A 219 -5.88 -1.86 -14.22
N THR A 220 -4.60 -1.85 -13.82
CA THR A 220 -3.83 -3.09 -13.68
C THR A 220 -4.29 -3.95 -12.51
N ILE A 221 -4.65 -3.34 -11.37
CA ILE A 221 -5.19 -4.05 -10.21
C ILE A 221 -6.59 -4.60 -10.52
N THR A 222 -7.46 -3.79 -11.14
CA THR A 222 -8.82 -4.20 -11.51
C THR A 222 -8.82 -5.39 -12.47
N SER A 223 -8.04 -5.32 -13.55
CA SER A 223 -7.97 -6.45 -14.50
C SER A 223 -7.46 -7.74 -13.84
N LEU A 224 -6.47 -7.66 -12.96
CA LEU A 224 -5.90 -8.83 -12.30
C LEU A 224 -6.86 -9.44 -11.26
N ILE A 225 -7.45 -8.62 -10.38
CA ILE A 225 -8.39 -9.11 -9.36
C ILE A 225 -9.64 -9.71 -10.01
N LEU A 226 -10.21 -9.06 -11.03
CA LEU A 226 -11.34 -9.63 -11.78
C LEU A 226 -10.97 -10.97 -12.44
N SER A 227 -9.75 -11.07 -12.97
CA SER A 227 -9.26 -12.34 -13.56
C SER A 227 -9.13 -13.44 -12.51
N TYR A 228 -8.64 -13.12 -11.31
CA TYR A 228 -8.63 -14.07 -10.19
C TYR A 228 -10.05 -14.45 -9.75
N SER A 229 -11.00 -13.50 -9.69
CA SER A 229 -12.39 -13.78 -9.36
C SER A 229 -13.02 -14.77 -10.34
N LEU A 230 -12.83 -14.57 -11.66
CA LEU A 230 -13.30 -15.51 -12.67
C LEU A 230 -12.65 -16.90 -12.54
N LEU A 231 -11.35 -16.97 -12.27
CA LEU A 231 -10.65 -18.24 -12.06
C LEU A 231 -11.12 -18.96 -10.78
N LEU A 232 -11.49 -18.23 -9.73
CA LEU A 232 -12.06 -18.80 -8.51
C LEU A 232 -13.45 -19.40 -8.75
N ILE A 233 -14.29 -18.74 -9.55
CA ILE A 233 -15.60 -19.27 -9.96
C ILE A 233 -15.43 -20.54 -10.79
N LEU A 234 -14.41 -20.56 -11.66
CA LEU A 234 -14.12 -21.72 -12.49
C LEU A 234 -13.62 -22.91 -11.66
N SER A 235 -12.75 -22.66 -10.67
CA SER A 235 -12.20 -23.70 -9.81
C SER A 235 -11.71 -23.16 -8.48
N ILE A 236 -12.12 -23.81 -7.38
CA ILE A 236 -11.61 -23.52 -6.04
C ILE A 236 -10.10 -23.75 -5.90
N TYR A 237 -9.51 -24.62 -6.74
CA TYR A 237 -8.06 -24.87 -6.77
C TYR A 237 -7.24 -23.62 -7.16
N THR A 238 -7.88 -22.58 -7.70
CA THR A 238 -7.27 -21.26 -7.90
C THR A 238 -6.73 -20.68 -6.59
N THR A 239 -7.33 -20.98 -5.44
CA THR A 239 -6.79 -20.58 -4.11
C THR A 239 -5.41 -21.18 -3.83
N VAL A 240 -5.20 -22.44 -4.21
CA VAL A 240 -3.90 -23.13 -4.12
C VAL A 240 -2.92 -22.47 -5.09
N ALA A 241 -3.34 -22.17 -6.32
CA ALA A 241 -2.51 -21.48 -7.30
C ALA A 241 -2.07 -20.09 -6.79
N LEU A 242 -2.97 -19.29 -6.20
CA LEU A 242 -2.65 -17.99 -5.60
C LEU A 242 -1.67 -18.12 -4.44
N THR A 243 -1.80 -19.18 -3.64
CA THR A 243 -0.87 -19.47 -2.54
C THR A 243 0.52 -19.82 -3.08
N VAL A 244 0.60 -20.62 -4.15
CA VAL A 244 1.86 -20.92 -4.82
C VAL A 244 2.49 -19.65 -5.42
N LEU A 245 1.70 -18.77 -6.04
CA LEU A 245 2.19 -17.49 -6.56
C LEU A 245 2.75 -16.61 -5.44
N TRP A 246 2.06 -16.55 -4.30
CA TRP A 246 2.56 -15.84 -3.13
C TRP A 246 3.89 -16.42 -2.61
N LEU A 247 4.00 -17.75 -2.53
CA LEU A 247 5.25 -18.40 -2.12
C LEU A 247 6.39 -18.11 -3.09
N LEU A 248 6.14 -18.18 -4.40
CA LEU A 248 7.13 -17.83 -5.43
C LEU A 248 7.56 -16.36 -5.33
N ALA A 249 6.61 -15.45 -5.13
CA ALA A 249 6.90 -14.04 -4.92
C ALA A 249 7.73 -13.81 -3.64
N THR A 250 7.43 -14.53 -2.57
CA THR A 250 8.18 -14.47 -1.29
C THR A 250 9.59 -15.04 -1.42
N ILE A 251 9.77 -16.13 -2.17
CA ILE A 251 11.09 -16.68 -2.48
C ILE A 251 11.89 -15.66 -3.29
N TRP A 252 11.26 -15.04 -4.30
CA TRP A 252 11.89 -13.98 -5.09
C TRP A 252 12.33 -12.79 -4.22
N THR A 253 11.48 -12.31 -3.29
CA THR A 253 11.87 -11.23 -2.36
C THR A 253 12.99 -11.66 -1.41
N HIS A 254 13.07 -12.94 -1.07
CA HIS A 254 14.17 -13.48 -0.28
C HIS A 254 15.50 -13.49 -1.06
N LEU A 255 15.46 -13.90 -2.33
CA LEU A 255 16.63 -13.90 -3.23
C LEU A 255 17.14 -12.49 -3.55
N LEU A 256 16.29 -11.47 -3.40
CA LEU A 256 16.68 -10.07 -3.53
C LEU A 256 17.47 -9.54 -2.32
N GLU A 257 17.63 -10.32 -1.25
CA GLU A 257 18.41 -10.00 -0.05
C GLU A 257 18.12 -8.62 0.56
N THR A 258 16.82 -8.28 0.70
CA THR A 258 16.42 -6.99 1.29
C THR A 258 16.93 -6.80 2.72
N LYS A 259 17.27 -5.56 3.10
CA LYS A 259 17.72 -5.17 4.45
C LYS A 259 16.84 -4.04 5.01
N PHE A 260 15.54 -4.25 5.03
CA PHE A 260 14.59 -3.21 5.41
C PHE A 260 14.45 -3.06 6.95
N CYS A 261 14.45 -4.17 7.68
CA CYS A 261 14.22 -4.23 9.10
C CYS A 261 15.51 -4.49 9.90
N SER A 262 15.57 -3.93 11.10
CA SER A 262 16.68 -4.13 12.04
C SER A 262 16.79 -5.57 12.54
N SER A 263 15.67 -6.31 12.60
CA SER A 263 15.62 -7.68 13.11
C SER A 263 15.35 -8.70 12.00
N ARG A 264 16.00 -9.87 12.10
CA ARG A 264 15.88 -10.95 11.11
C ARG A 264 14.44 -11.49 10.98
N SER A 265 13.71 -11.59 12.08
CA SER A 265 12.31 -12.05 12.09
C SER A 265 11.39 -11.06 11.38
N LEU A 266 11.56 -9.76 11.65
CA LEU A 266 10.75 -8.71 11.01
C LEU A 266 11.08 -8.57 9.52
N GLU A 267 12.33 -8.81 9.12
CA GLU A 267 12.72 -8.85 7.72
C GLU A 267 12.06 -10.03 6.97
N PHE A 268 11.97 -11.20 7.61
CA PHE A 268 11.25 -12.34 7.05
C PHE A 268 9.76 -12.03 6.86
N LEU A 269 9.12 -11.42 7.88
CA LEU A 269 7.74 -10.97 7.79
C LEU A 269 7.55 -9.95 6.67
N TYR A 270 8.46 -8.97 6.55
CA TYR A 270 8.42 -7.96 5.48
C TYR A 270 8.48 -8.60 4.10
N ARG A 271 9.38 -9.56 3.88
CA ARG A 271 9.51 -10.28 2.61
C ARG A 271 8.25 -11.07 2.26
N ALA A 272 7.59 -11.68 3.25
CA ALA A 272 6.32 -12.38 3.08
C ALA A 272 5.18 -11.41 2.70
N VAL A 273 5.09 -10.26 3.36
CA VAL A 273 4.11 -9.20 3.05
C VAL A 273 4.36 -8.63 1.66
N ALA A 274 5.62 -8.33 1.31
CA ALA A 274 5.99 -7.89 -0.03
C ALA A 274 5.62 -8.94 -1.10
N GLY A 275 5.73 -10.22 -0.78
CA GLY A 275 5.22 -11.33 -1.59
C GLY A 275 3.71 -11.23 -1.81
N VAL A 276 2.92 -10.96 -0.77
CA VAL A 276 1.46 -10.78 -0.89
C VAL A 276 1.14 -9.60 -1.81
N ILE A 277 1.80 -8.45 -1.61
CA ILE A 277 1.61 -7.28 -2.47
C ILE A 277 1.91 -7.64 -3.93
N LEU A 278 3.00 -8.38 -4.18
CA LEU A 278 3.37 -8.82 -5.53
C LEU A 278 2.32 -9.73 -6.18
N THR A 279 1.57 -10.53 -5.43
CA THR A 279 0.45 -11.32 -5.98
C THR A 279 -0.63 -10.46 -6.61
N PHE A 280 -0.83 -9.22 -6.13
CA PHE A 280 -1.90 -8.31 -6.58
C PHE A 280 -1.41 -7.11 -7.40
N THR A 281 -0.18 -6.64 -7.21
CA THR A 281 0.38 -5.53 -7.98
C THR A 281 1.90 -5.55 -7.98
N PHE A 282 2.52 -5.02 -9.05
CA PHE A 282 3.96 -4.82 -9.06
C PHE A 282 4.38 -3.85 -7.96
N PHE A 283 5.17 -4.36 -7.01
CA PHE A 283 5.78 -3.62 -5.92
C PHE A 283 7.30 -3.62 -6.08
N ASN A 284 7.90 -2.44 -6.07
CA ASN A 284 9.35 -2.31 -6.26
C ASN A 284 10.07 -2.54 -4.93
N VAL A 285 10.52 -3.79 -4.72
CA VAL A 285 11.23 -4.23 -3.51
C VAL A 285 12.73 -3.90 -3.53
N LYS A 286 13.37 -3.83 -4.70
CA LYS A 286 14.83 -3.63 -4.87
C LYS A 286 15.25 -2.16 -4.97
N GLY A 287 14.31 -1.28 -5.33
CA GLY A 287 14.54 0.14 -5.57
C GLY A 287 15.24 0.51 -6.88
N GLN A 288 16.08 -0.37 -7.45
CA GLN A 288 16.90 -0.11 -8.64
C GLN A 288 16.80 -1.23 -9.69
N ASP A 289 17.09 -0.89 -10.96
CA ASP A 289 17.12 -1.79 -12.12
C ASP A 289 15.90 -2.70 -12.28
N THR A 290 14.71 -2.14 -12.04
CA THR A 290 13.47 -2.90 -12.04
C THR A 290 12.84 -3.11 -13.40
N LYS A 291 13.48 -2.69 -14.49
CA LYS A 291 12.89 -2.78 -15.84
C LYS A 291 12.56 -4.23 -16.20
N VAL A 292 13.53 -5.13 -16.09
CA VAL A 292 13.34 -6.55 -16.42
C VAL A 292 12.29 -7.18 -15.52
N ALA A 293 12.40 -7.00 -14.20
CA ALA A 293 11.43 -7.54 -13.25
C ALA A 293 10.00 -7.03 -13.49
N MET A 294 9.85 -5.74 -13.81
CA MET A 294 8.55 -5.14 -14.13
C MET A 294 7.98 -5.67 -15.44
N THR A 295 8.81 -5.80 -16.49
CA THR A 295 8.39 -6.37 -17.77
C THR A 295 7.93 -7.82 -17.61
N THR A 296 8.73 -8.66 -16.92
CA THR A 296 8.35 -10.06 -16.63
C THR A 296 7.04 -10.14 -15.86
N TYR A 297 6.87 -9.30 -14.85
CA TYR A 297 5.63 -9.25 -14.06
C TYR A 297 4.40 -8.93 -14.91
N TYR A 298 4.48 -7.88 -15.74
CA TYR A 298 3.32 -7.47 -16.55
C TYR A 298 3.02 -8.44 -17.69
N ILE A 299 4.03 -9.11 -18.26
CA ILE A 299 3.81 -10.23 -19.19
C ILE A 299 3.00 -11.34 -18.49
N PHE A 300 3.40 -11.73 -17.28
CA PHE A 300 2.69 -12.74 -16.50
C PHE A 300 1.24 -12.32 -16.19
N CYS A 301 1.01 -11.07 -15.76
CA CYS A 301 -0.34 -10.56 -15.55
C CYS A 301 -1.18 -10.55 -16.84
N THR A 302 -0.61 -10.17 -17.98
CA THR A 302 -1.31 -10.21 -19.27
C THR A 302 -1.72 -11.64 -19.65
N VAL A 303 -0.85 -12.62 -19.40
CA VAL A 303 -1.21 -14.04 -19.60
C VAL A 303 -2.40 -14.42 -18.73
N ILE A 304 -2.39 -14.11 -17.44
CA ILE A 304 -3.55 -14.38 -16.55
C ILE A 304 -4.82 -13.68 -17.05
N ASN A 305 -4.73 -12.41 -17.43
CA ASN A 305 -5.85 -11.61 -17.89
C ASN A 305 -6.49 -12.13 -19.19
N ILE A 306 -5.70 -12.78 -20.06
CA ILE A 306 -6.22 -13.43 -21.28
C ILE A 306 -6.74 -14.83 -20.97
N MET A 307 -5.99 -15.60 -20.17
CA MET A 307 -6.32 -16.98 -19.84
C MET A 307 -7.62 -17.09 -19.05
N SER A 308 -7.88 -16.18 -18.12
CA SER A 308 -9.06 -16.21 -17.26
C SER A 308 -10.41 -16.20 -18.01
N PRO A 309 -10.73 -15.18 -18.83
CA PRO A 309 -11.96 -15.17 -19.62
C PRO A 309 -11.97 -16.27 -20.69
N SER A 310 -10.80 -16.62 -21.26
CA SER A 310 -10.71 -17.68 -22.28
C SER A 310 -11.07 -19.06 -21.71
N LEU A 311 -10.52 -19.42 -20.54
CA LEU A 311 -10.84 -20.67 -19.86
C LEU A 311 -12.31 -20.70 -19.42
N MET A 312 -12.85 -19.58 -18.94
CA MET A 312 -14.27 -19.47 -18.60
C MET A 312 -15.16 -19.73 -19.83
N ALA A 313 -14.83 -19.13 -20.98
CA ALA A 313 -15.58 -19.34 -22.22
C ALA A 313 -15.49 -20.80 -22.72
N LEU A 314 -14.35 -21.46 -22.58
CA LEU A 314 -14.15 -22.84 -23.04
C LEU A 314 -14.80 -23.89 -22.12
N LEU A 315 -14.70 -23.72 -20.80
CA LEU A 315 -15.13 -24.74 -19.83
C LEU A 315 -16.58 -24.55 -19.36
N LYS A 316 -17.15 -23.35 -19.51
CA LYS A 316 -18.52 -23.00 -19.13
C LYS A 316 -19.23 -22.27 -20.29
N PRO A 317 -19.38 -22.90 -21.47
CA PRO A 317 -19.98 -22.25 -22.66
C PRO A 317 -21.43 -21.82 -22.42
N GLU A 318 -22.15 -22.50 -21.53
CA GLU A 318 -23.52 -22.15 -21.11
C GLU A 318 -23.61 -20.76 -20.45
N LEU A 319 -22.53 -20.30 -19.81
CA LEU A 319 -22.47 -19.00 -19.14
C LEU A 319 -21.97 -17.88 -20.07
N GLN A 320 -21.51 -18.22 -21.28
CA GLN A 320 -20.92 -17.30 -22.25
C GLN A 320 -21.91 -16.24 -22.76
N THR A 321 -23.21 -16.55 -22.78
CA THR A 321 -24.27 -15.64 -23.21
C THR A 321 -24.71 -14.68 -22.11
N SER A 322 -24.21 -14.84 -20.88
CA SER A 322 -24.51 -13.90 -19.80
C SER A 322 -23.89 -12.53 -20.09
N THR A 323 -24.74 -11.51 -20.21
CA THR A 323 -24.35 -10.11 -20.37
C THR A 323 -23.33 -9.68 -19.31
N LEU A 324 -23.46 -10.19 -18.10
CA LEU A 324 -22.56 -9.91 -16.98
C LEU A 324 -21.15 -10.46 -17.25
N LEU A 325 -21.03 -11.71 -17.70
CA LEU A 325 -19.73 -12.32 -17.98
C LEU A 325 -19.02 -11.67 -19.18
N LEU A 326 -19.78 -11.30 -20.21
CA LEU A 326 -19.25 -10.55 -21.36
C LEU A 326 -18.77 -9.16 -20.94
N THR A 327 -19.52 -8.48 -20.08
CA THR A 327 -19.16 -7.16 -19.53
C THR A 327 -17.86 -7.24 -18.73
N ILE A 328 -17.71 -8.25 -17.87
CA ILE A 328 -16.49 -8.44 -17.08
C ILE A 328 -15.30 -8.81 -17.96
N SER A 329 -15.48 -9.69 -18.94
CA SER A 329 -14.42 -10.06 -19.88
C SER A 329 -13.96 -8.84 -20.69
N GLY A 330 -14.90 -8.00 -21.14
CA GLY A 330 -14.62 -6.71 -21.77
C GLY A 330 -13.88 -5.75 -20.83
N LEU A 331 -14.30 -5.68 -19.56
CA LEU A 331 -13.66 -4.84 -18.54
C LEU A 331 -12.23 -5.31 -18.23
N ILE A 332 -11.98 -6.62 -18.11
CA ILE A 332 -10.65 -7.20 -17.93
C ILE A 332 -9.74 -6.81 -19.11
N CYS A 333 -10.20 -7.03 -20.34
CA CYS A 333 -9.43 -6.70 -21.54
C CYS A 333 -9.15 -5.20 -21.64
N GLY A 334 -10.20 -4.37 -21.48
CA GLY A 334 -10.10 -2.92 -21.54
C GLY A 334 -9.18 -2.34 -20.48
N CYS A 335 -9.32 -2.75 -19.21
CA CYS A 335 -8.44 -2.32 -18.13
C CYS A 335 -7.00 -2.85 -18.30
N SER A 336 -6.81 -4.06 -18.81
CA SER A 336 -5.47 -4.61 -19.08
C SER A 336 -4.72 -3.75 -20.11
N VAL A 337 -5.36 -3.46 -21.26
CA VAL A 337 -4.78 -2.62 -22.31
C VAL A 337 -4.57 -1.19 -21.83
N LEU A 338 -5.59 -0.56 -21.26
CA LEU A 338 -5.50 0.81 -20.77
C LEU A 338 -4.43 0.96 -19.68
N GLY A 339 -4.32 -0.01 -18.79
CA GLY A 339 -3.32 -0.05 -17.73
C GLY A 339 -1.89 -0.11 -18.27
N LEU A 340 -1.63 -0.94 -19.29
CA LEU A 340 -0.33 -1.04 -19.96
C LEU A 340 0.02 0.23 -20.76
N VAL A 341 -0.95 0.84 -21.45
CA VAL A 341 -0.75 2.12 -22.14
C VAL A 341 -0.38 3.21 -21.14
N CYS A 342 -1.10 3.31 -20.01
CA CYS A 342 -0.81 4.26 -18.96
C CYS A 342 0.55 4.00 -18.30
N LEU A 343 0.93 2.73 -18.12
CA LEU A 343 2.25 2.32 -17.63
C LEU A 343 3.36 2.86 -18.55
N ILE A 344 3.29 2.57 -19.84
CA ILE A 344 4.28 2.99 -20.84
C ILE A 344 4.33 4.52 -20.88
N LEU A 345 3.18 5.18 -20.98
CA LEU A 345 3.10 6.63 -21.04
C LEU A 345 3.69 7.29 -19.78
N TYR A 346 3.43 6.73 -18.60
CA TYR A 346 4.04 7.20 -17.36
C TYR A 346 5.57 7.05 -17.38
N TYR A 347 6.10 5.87 -17.70
CA TYR A 347 7.55 5.63 -17.63
C TYR A 347 8.35 6.32 -18.73
N VAL A 348 7.76 6.55 -19.91
CA VAL A 348 8.42 7.24 -21.02
C VAL A 348 8.41 8.77 -20.82
N HIS A 349 7.26 9.35 -20.46
CA HIS A 349 7.08 10.81 -20.50
C HIS A 349 7.02 11.49 -19.12
N LEU A 350 6.54 10.80 -18.08
CA LEU A 350 6.13 11.45 -16.82
C LEU A 350 6.95 11.01 -15.60
N HIS A 351 7.70 9.91 -15.72
CA HIS A 351 8.47 9.37 -14.63
C HIS A 351 9.62 10.32 -14.27
N PRO A 352 9.67 10.83 -13.02
CA PRO A 352 10.73 11.75 -12.60
C PRO A 352 12.09 11.03 -12.64
N ARG A 353 13.02 11.52 -13.47
CA ARG A 353 14.41 11.04 -13.51
C ARG A 353 15.14 11.41 -12.21
N ARG A 354 16.19 10.64 -11.86
CA ARG A 354 17.08 10.99 -10.73
C ARG A 354 17.68 12.36 -10.98
N VAL A 355 17.74 13.19 -9.93
CA VAL A 355 18.51 14.43 -9.98
C VAL A 355 19.95 14.03 -9.73
N GLN A 356 20.79 14.17 -10.75
CA GLN A 356 22.23 14.05 -10.62
C GLN A 356 22.71 15.37 -10.02
N ARG A 357 22.66 15.47 -8.69
CA ARG A 357 23.39 16.54 -7.99
C ARG A 357 24.80 15.98 -7.86
N GLU A 358 25.76 16.62 -8.52
CA GLU A 358 27.18 16.35 -8.31
C GLU A 358 27.41 16.30 -6.80
N GLU A 359 28.13 15.27 -6.34
CA GLU A 359 28.59 15.18 -4.97
C GLU A 359 29.59 16.33 -4.78
N ASP A 360 29.10 17.50 -4.36
CA ASP A 360 29.95 18.57 -3.87
C ASP A 360 30.51 18.07 -2.53
N GLU A 361 31.80 17.74 -2.50
CA GLU A 361 32.56 17.10 -1.42
C GLU A 361 32.64 17.92 -0.10
N VAL A 362 31.71 18.84 0.15
CA VAL A 362 31.76 19.79 1.29
C VAL A 362 30.58 19.69 2.25
N ASP A 363 29.56 18.89 1.95
CA ASP A 363 28.51 18.56 2.94
C ASP A 363 28.98 17.36 3.80
N ASP A 364 29.57 17.67 4.96
CA ASP A 364 29.79 16.75 6.10
C ASP A 364 28.63 15.73 6.19
N PRO A 365 28.86 14.41 6.36
CA PRO A 365 27.80 13.40 6.43
C PRO A 365 26.95 13.64 7.68
N GLY A 366 26.00 14.55 7.56
CA GLY A 366 25.04 14.90 8.60
C GLY A 366 24.37 13.62 9.07
N LYS A 367 24.51 13.37 10.39
CA LYS A 367 24.02 12.18 11.09
C LYS A 367 22.69 11.70 10.51
N GLU A 368 22.67 10.46 10.06
CA GLU A 368 21.56 9.86 9.33
C GLU A 368 20.54 9.24 10.28
N THR A 369 19.25 9.61 10.19
CA THR A 369 18.20 9.01 11.04
C THR A 369 17.97 7.55 10.65
N LYS A 370 17.65 6.67 11.59
CA LYS A 370 17.26 5.28 11.36
C LYS A 370 16.07 5.16 10.41
N SER A 371 15.13 6.10 10.45
CA SER A 371 14.04 6.15 9.47
C SER A 371 14.53 6.50 8.06
N LEU A 372 15.48 7.45 7.91
CA LEU A 372 16.16 7.71 6.63
C LEU A 372 17.01 6.52 6.17
N ALA A 373 17.71 5.85 7.07
CA ALA A 373 18.48 4.65 6.78
C ALA A 373 17.56 3.52 6.31
N ARG A 374 16.42 3.29 6.97
CA ARG A 374 15.36 2.34 6.55
C ARG A 374 14.84 2.67 5.14
N ILE A 375 14.53 3.93 4.87
CA ILE A 375 14.05 4.41 3.56
C ILE A 375 15.14 4.35 2.47
N LYS A 376 16.42 4.55 2.83
CA LYS A 376 17.55 4.39 1.91
C LYS A 376 17.88 2.92 1.65
N ASN A 377 17.78 2.05 2.66
CA ASN A 377 17.90 0.59 2.54
C ASN A 377 16.75 0.00 1.73
N PHE A 378 15.59 0.67 1.67
CA PHE A 378 14.54 0.34 0.70
C PHE A 378 14.98 0.55 -0.77
N LEU A 379 16.03 1.35 -1.02
CA LEU A 379 16.53 1.68 -2.35
C LEU A 379 17.92 1.16 -2.70
N LYS A 380 18.64 0.54 -1.77
CA LYS A 380 19.94 -0.09 -1.99
C LYS A 380 19.93 -1.46 -1.29
N PRO A 381 20.06 -2.59 -2.02
CA PRO A 381 20.29 -3.89 -1.39
C PRO A 381 21.60 -3.93 -0.59
#